data_AF-A0A7S3LQ10-F1
#
_entry.id   AF-A0A7S3LQ10-F1
#
_cell.length_a   1.000
_cell.length_b   1.000
_cell.length_c   1.000
_cell.angle_alpha   90.00
_cell.angle_beta   90.00
_cell.angle_gamma   90.00
#
_symmetry.space_group_name_H-M   'P 1'
#
loop_
_entity.id
_entity.type
_entity.pdbx_description
1 polymer ?
#
loop_
_entity_poly.entity_id
_entity_poly.type
_entity_poly.pdbx_seq_one_letter_code
_entity_poly.pdbx_strand_id
1 'polypeptide(L)'
;MWILDLLVIGPGEGVDGVVKKSSFYLKTNVKHFMGRSFQKAIEGHIYMVELHKVNSISRRQAKFQLIVNENRNNLNLTVECLSKNCPMLISGVRRPKPVQLLAGEKTPMVLEAGDVIQFGEYIIATVVKSFVQWFIILALT
;
A
#
# COMPACT_ATOMS: atom_id res chain seq x y z
N MET A 1 -15.20 1.93 -2.17
CA MET A 1 -14.35 1.40 -1.07
C MET A 1 -12.95 1.20 -1.64
N TRP A 2 -11.88 1.69 -1.00
CA TRP A 2 -10.51 1.49 -1.52
C TRP A 2 -9.95 0.16 -0.98
N ILE A 3 -9.50 -0.70 -1.89
CA ILE A 3 -8.85 -1.96 -1.57
C ILE A 3 -7.37 -1.78 -1.90
N LEU A 4 -6.48 -2.10 -0.96
CA LEU A 4 -5.07 -2.20 -1.28
C LEU A 4 -4.80 -3.66 -1.65
N ASP A 5 -4.72 -3.94 -2.95
CA ASP A 5 -4.28 -5.25 -3.46
C ASP A 5 -2.75 -5.30 -3.39
N LEU A 6 -2.26 -5.99 -2.37
CA LEU A 6 -0.83 -6.18 -2.17
C LEU A 6 -0.40 -7.42 -2.95
N LEU A 7 0.47 -7.19 -3.93
CA LEU A 7 1.11 -8.22 -4.73
C LEU A 7 2.60 -8.15 -4.41
N VAL A 8 3.11 -9.15 -3.68
CA VAL A 8 4.54 -9.25 -3.40
C VAL A 8 5.19 -10.02 -4.52
N ILE A 9 6.12 -9.37 -5.22
CA ILE A 9 6.99 -9.97 -6.22
C ILE A 9 8.42 -9.91 -5.68
N GLY A 10 9.09 -11.06 -5.68
CA GLY A 10 10.48 -11.20 -5.25
C GLY A 10 11.47 -10.52 -6.22
N PRO A 11 12.70 -10.25 -5.78
CA PRO A 11 13.74 -9.66 -6.62
C PRO A 11 14.10 -10.58 -7.78
N GLY A 12 14.22 -10.02 -8.98
CA GLY A 12 14.62 -10.75 -10.19
C GLY A 12 13.51 -11.61 -10.80
N GLU A 13 12.33 -11.64 -10.19
CA GLU A 13 11.20 -12.38 -10.73
C GLU A 13 10.27 -11.48 -11.54
N GLY A 14 9.77 -11.99 -12.67
CA GLY A 14 8.75 -11.32 -13.47
C GLY A 14 7.36 -11.42 -12.84
N VAL A 15 6.31 -11.21 -13.65
CA VAL A 15 4.91 -11.35 -13.22
C VAL A 15 4.60 -12.78 -12.70
N ASP A 16 5.41 -13.78 -13.08
CA ASP A 16 5.28 -15.17 -12.63
C ASP A 16 5.86 -15.42 -11.22
N GLY A 17 6.63 -14.48 -10.66
CA GLY A 17 7.21 -14.60 -9.31
C GLY A 17 6.39 -13.93 -8.22
N VAL A 18 5.07 -13.92 -8.39
CA VAL A 18 4.16 -13.50 -7.32
C VAL A 18 4.30 -14.49 -6.17
N VAL A 19 5.05 -14.08 -5.15
CA VAL A 19 5.27 -14.88 -3.94
C VAL A 19 3.97 -14.97 -3.15
N LYS A 20 3.18 -13.89 -3.12
CA LYS A 20 1.88 -13.85 -2.45
C LYS A 20 0.98 -12.72 -2.96
N LYS A 21 -0.32 -13.02 -3.05
CA LYS A 21 -1.38 -12.02 -3.22
C LYS A 21 -2.19 -11.90 -1.93
N SER A 22 -2.43 -10.69 -1.45
CA SER A 22 -3.29 -10.42 -0.30
C SER A 22 -4.00 -9.08 -0.46
N SER A 23 -5.30 -9.05 -0.22
CA SER A 23 -6.12 -7.83 -0.33
C SER A 23 -6.44 -7.30 1.06
N PHE A 24 -6.19 -6.01 1.29
CA PHE A 24 -6.44 -5.36 2.59
C PHE A 24 -7.45 -4.23 2.43
N TYR A 25 -8.47 -4.25 3.29
CA TYR A 25 -9.47 -3.20 3.37
C TYR A 25 -8.97 -2.09 4.29
N LEU A 26 -8.70 -0.91 3.73
CA LEU A 26 -8.26 0.24 4.50
C LEU A 26 -9.47 1.01 5.02
N LYS A 27 -9.59 1.10 6.34
CA LYS A 27 -10.57 1.97 7.00
C LYS A 27 -10.19 3.44 6.81
N THR A 28 -11.16 4.28 6.47
CA THR A 28 -11.02 5.73 6.36
C THR A 28 -10.60 6.34 7.70
N ASN A 29 -9.74 7.36 7.67
CA ASN A 29 -9.21 8.08 8.84
C ASN A 29 -8.42 7.20 9.84
N VAL A 30 -8.10 5.95 9.48
CA VAL A 30 -7.24 5.06 10.27
C VAL A 30 -5.84 5.04 9.67
N LYS A 31 -4.82 5.04 10.54
CA LYS A 31 -3.41 4.85 10.16
C LYS A 31 -3.15 3.37 10.02
N HIS A 32 -2.72 2.95 8.84
CA HIS A 32 -2.39 1.57 8.53
C HIS A 32 -0.88 1.42 8.39
N PHE A 33 -0.23 0.65 9.24
CA PHE A 33 1.22 0.47 9.22
C PHE A 33 1.63 -0.84 8.55
N MET A 34 2.66 -0.80 7.71
CA MET A 34 3.23 -1.95 7.02
C MET A 34 4.72 -2.07 7.30
N GLY A 35 5.22 -3.31 7.38
CA GLY A 35 6.63 -3.64 7.63
C GLY A 35 6.80 -5.10 8.02
N ARG A 36 8.04 -5.51 8.27
CA ARG A 36 8.37 -6.94 8.50
C ARG A 36 8.03 -7.49 9.89
N SER A 37 7.79 -6.61 10.88
CA SER A 37 7.74 -7.01 12.30
C SER A 37 6.34 -7.28 12.85
N PHE A 38 5.30 -7.05 12.08
CA PHE A 38 3.94 -7.30 12.55
C PHE A 38 3.74 -8.81 12.55
N GLN A 39 3.22 -9.39 13.63
CA GLN A 39 2.96 -10.84 13.76
C GLN A 39 1.48 -11.16 13.96
N LYS A 40 0.62 -10.14 14.06
CA LYS A 40 -0.83 -10.28 14.23
C LYS A 40 -1.55 -9.22 13.42
N ALA A 41 -2.73 -9.55 12.92
CA ALA A 41 -3.69 -8.61 12.34
C ALA A 41 -4.25 -7.71 13.45
N ILE A 42 -3.43 -6.76 13.90
CA ILE A 42 -3.88 -5.68 14.78
C ILE A 42 -4.61 -4.68 13.91
N GLU A 43 -5.73 -4.14 14.39
CA GLU A 43 -6.43 -3.07 13.67
C GLU A 43 -5.48 -1.91 13.34
N GLY A 44 -5.53 -1.39 12.11
CA GLY A 44 -4.58 -0.37 11.64
C GLY A 44 -3.19 -0.92 11.32
N HIS A 45 -3.00 -2.23 11.17
CA HIS A 45 -1.75 -2.83 10.72
C HIS A 45 -1.98 -3.73 9.52
N ILE A 46 -1.20 -3.51 8.48
CA ILE A 46 -1.16 -4.33 7.27
C ILE A 46 -0.09 -5.39 7.51
N TYR A 47 -0.54 -6.55 7.96
CA TYR A 47 0.34 -7.67 8.20
C TYR A 47 0.55 -8.47 6.92
N MET A 48 1.77 -8.44 6.40
CA MET A 48 2.17 -9.30 5.29
C MET A 48 3.02 -10.42 5.85
N VAL A 49 2.41 -11.62 5.93
CA VAL A 49 2.95 -12.83 6.58
C VAL A 49 4.34 -13.20 6.10
N GLU A 50 4.81 -12.74 4.94
CA GLU A 50 6.10 -13.16 4.36
C GLU A 50 7.19 -12.09 4.35
N LEU A 51 6.88 -10.82 4.66
CA LEU A 51 7.90 -9.78 4.74
C LEU A 51 8.85 -9.97 5.94
N HIS A 52 8.48 -10.79 6.93
CA HIS A 52 9.29 -11.05 8.13
C HIS A 52 10.69 -11.60 7.83
N LYS A 53 10.87 -12.32 6.72
CA LYS A 53 12.15 -12.88 6.30
C LYS A 53 13.00 -11.91 5.47
N VAL A 54 12.43 -10.79 5.05
CA VAL A 54 13.09 -9.84 4.16
C VAL A 54 13.84 -8.80 4.99
N ASN A 55 15.15 -9.01 5.17
CA ASN A 55 16.00 -8.12 5.96
C ASN A 55 16.11 -6.70 5.39
N SER A 56 15.90 -6.51 4.09
CA SER A 56 15.91 -5.21 3.43
C SER A 56 14.69 -4.36 3.75
N ILE A 57 13.61 -4.93 4.31
CA ILE A 57 12.41 -4.19 4.71
C ILE A 57 12.46 -3.88 6.20
N SER A 58 12.15 -2.64 6.57
CA SER A 58 12.17 -2.23 7.97
C SER A 58 11.00 -2.80 8.77
N ARG A 59 11.17 -2.89 10.09
CA ARG A 59 10.11 -3.37 11.01
C ARG A 59 8.82 -2.57 10.84
N ARG A 60 8.94 -1.26 10.63
CA ARG A 60 7.90 -0.32 10.19
C ARG A 60 8.46 0.39 8.95
N GLN A 61 7.91 0.09 7.78
CA GLN A 61 8.42 0.57 6.49
C GLN A 61 7.56 1.70 5.94
N ALA A 62 6.24 1.54 5.99
CA ALA A 62 5.32 2.49 5.40
C ALA A 62 4.09 2.72 6.30
N LYS A 63 3.53 3.92 6.20
CA LYS A 63 2.23 4.29 6.79
C LYS A 63 1.29 4.67 5.66
N PHE A 64 0.16 3.99 5.59
CA PHE A 64 -0.92 4.27 4.66
C PHE A 64 -2.08 4.94 5.39
N GLN A 65 -2.72 5.91 4.75
CA GLN A 65 -3.93 6.54 5.27
C GLN A 65 -4.92 6.77 4.15
N LEU A 66 -6.17 6.43 4.40
CA LEU A 66 -7.27 6.79 3.50
C LEU A 66 -7.96 8.03 4.08
N ILE A 67 -7.82 9.16 3.38
CA ILE A 67 -8.28 10.48 3.84
C ILE A 67 -9.44 10.93 2.97
N VAL A 68 -10.50 11.47 3.57
CA VAL A 68 -11.59 12.11 2.82
C VAL A 68 -11.09 13.46 2.31
N ASN A 69 -11.12 13.63 0.99
CA ASN A 69 -10.94 14.92 0.35
C ASN A 69 -12.30 15.61 0.25
N GLU A 70 -12.60 16.46 1.23
CA GLU A 70 -13.87 17.19 1.36
C GLU A 70 -14.20 18.00 0.10
N ASN A 71 -13.19 18.57 -0.56
CA ASN A 71 -13.36 19.40 -1.76
C ASN A 71 -13.79 18.61 -3.00
N ARG A 72 -13.55 17.29 -3.04
CA ARG A 72 -13.83 16.46 -4.22
C ARG A 72 -14.80 15.33 -3.95
N ASN A 73 -15.36 15.26 -2.74
CA ASN A 73 -16.14 14.12 -2.24
C ASN A 73 -15.50 12.77 -2.61
N ASN A 74 -14.16 12.71 -2.52
CA ASN A 74 -13.36 11.58 -2.98
C ASN A 74 -12.43 11.15 -1.84
N LEU A 75 -12.06 9.88 -1.84
CA LEU A 75 -11.13 9.32 -0.87
C LEU A 75 -9.74 9.29 -1.51
N ASN A 76 -8.75 9.88 -0.85
CA ASN A 76 -7.36 9.87 -1.25
C ASN A 76 -6.59 8.85 -0.42
N LEU A 77 -5.93 7.90 -1.08
CA LEU A 77 -4.97 7.03 -0.41
C LEU A 77 -3.62 7.74 -0.38
N THR A 78 -3.06 7.93 0.81
CA THR A 78 -1.72 8.48 0.99
C THR A 78 -0.78 7.46 1.59
N VAL A 79 0.52 7.64 1.30
CA VAL A 79 1.59 6.83 1.84
C VAL A 79 2.76 7.70 2.30
N GLU A 80 3.40 7.27 3.39
CA GLU A 80 4.62 7.85 3.93
C GLU A 80 5.66 6.76 4.17
N CYS A 81 6.91 7.06 3.85
CA CYS A 81 8.04 6.21 4.21
C CYS A 81 8.41 6.45 5.68
N LEU A 82 8.47 5.37 6.48
CA LEU A 82 8.88 5.42 7.88
C LEU A 82 10.32 4.94 8.09
N SER A 83 10.94 4.31 7.08
CA SER A 83 12.28 3.77 7.20
C SER A 83 13.35 4.79 6.83
N LYS A 84 14.28 5.04 7.75
CA LYS A 84 15.47 5.86 7.51
C LYS A 84 16.53 5.18 6.67
N ASN A 85 16.50 3.84 6.60
CA ASN A 85 17.57 3.04 5.99
C ASN A 85 17.15 2.41 4.66
N CYS A 86 15.86 2.34 4.38
CA CYS A 86 15.32 1.73 3.18
C CYS A 86 14.34 2.72 2.52
N PRO A 87 14.74 3.42 1.44
CA PRO A 87 13.83 4.29 0.72
C PRO A 87 12.70 3.49 0.09
N MET A 88 11.56 4.14 -0.11
CA MET A 88 10.41 3.58 -0.81
C MET A 88 10.35 4.19 -2.21
N LEU A 89 10.15 3.35 -3.23
CA LEU A 89 10.00 3.82 -4.61
C LEU A 89 8.55 3.66 -5.03
N ILE A 90 8.00 4.68 -5.69
CA ILE A 90 6.67 4.66 -6.27
C ILE A 90 6.77 4.95 -7.76
N SER A 91 6.28 4.03 -8.56
CA SER A 91 6.22 4.15 -10.02
C SER A 91 4.80 3.87 -10.50
N GLY A 92 4.50 4.18 -11.75
CA GLY A 92 3.17 3.92 -12.32
C GLY A 92 3.02 4.56 -13.69
N VAL A 93 1.92 4.25 -14.39
CA VAL A 93 1.67 4.79 -15.75
C VAL A 93 1.66 6.31 -15.76
N ARG A 94 1.12 6.93 -14.70
CA ARG A 94 1.09 8.40 -14.53
C ARG A 94 2.38 8.97 -13.96
N ARG A 95 3.37 8.12 -13.63
CA ARG A 95 4.66 8.46 -13.02
C ARG A 95 5.79 7.87 -13.88
N PRO A 96 6.13 8.53 -14.99
CA PRO A 96 7.12 8.01 -15.95
C PRO A 96 8.52 7.86 -15.36
N LYS A 97 8.81 8.56 -14.25
CA LYS A 97 10.01 8.36 -13.43
C LYS A 97 9.59 7.90 -12.04
N PRO A 98 10.23 6.85 -11.47
CA PRO A 98 10.00 6.45 -10.10
C PRO A 98 10.26 7.62 -9.14
N VAL A 99 9.32 7.87 -8.24
CA VAL A 99 9.45 8.84 -7.17
C VAL A 99 10.02 8.12 -5.95
N GLN A 100 11.11 8.64 -5.41
CA GLN A 100 11.69 8.13 -4.18
C GLN A 100 11.11 8.89 -2.99
N LEU A 101 10.67 8.15 -1.97
CA LEU A 101 10.20 8.66 -0.70
C LEU A 101 11.17 8.28 0.41
N LEU A 102 11.68 9.30 1.11
CA LEU A 102 12.59 9.17 2.23
C LEU A 102 11.85 9.36 3.56
N ALA A 103 12.35 8.74 4.64
CA ALA A 103 11.78 8.98 5.95
C ALA A 103 12.02 10.42 6.42
N GLY A 104 10.98 11.01 7.00
CA GLY A 104 11.00 12.38 7.50
C GLY A 104 10.49 13.43 6.50
N GLU A 105 10.15 13.04 5.28
CA GLU A 105 9.38 13.90 4.38
C GLU A 105 8.03 14.26 5.02
N LYS A 106 7.76 15.56 5.13
CA LYS A 106 6.58 16.08 5.84
C LYS A 106 5.28 15.91 5.06
N THR A 107 5.36 15.72 3.75
CA THR A 107 4.18 15.66 2.87
C THR A 107 3.92 14.20 2.48
N PRO A 108 2.78 13.61 2.91
CA PRO A 108 2.38 12.29 2.48
C PRO A 108 2.16 12.28 0.97
N MET A 109 2.64 11.24 0.29
CA MET A 109 2.43 11.10 -1.15
C MET A 109 1.03 10.54 -1.42
N VAL A 110 0.28 11.17 -2.33
CA VAL A 110 -1.00 10.65 -2.80
C VAL A 110 -0.74 9.55 -3.85
N LEU A 111 -1.32 8.38 -3.61
CA LEU A 111 -1.30 7.23 -4.49
C LEU A 111 -2.47 7.27 -5.47
N GLU A 112 -2.19 6.93 -6.71
CA GLU A 112 -3.17 6.77 -7.78
C GLU A 112 -3.37 5.28 -8.09
N ALA A 113 -4.52 4.96 -8.69
CA ALA A 113 -4.74 3.60 -9.19
C ALA A 113 -3.70 3.24 -10.26
N GLY A 114 -3.14 2.03 -10.16
CA GLY A 114 -2.05 1.56 -11.01
C GLY A 114 -0.65 1.94 -10.52
N ASP A 115 -0.53 2.67 -9.40
CA ASP A 115 0.78 2.88 -8.79
C ASP A 115 1.33 1.57 -8.20
N VAL A 116 2.62 1.40 -8.39
CA VAL A 116 3.42 0.29 -7.90
C VAL A 116 4.34 0.80 -6.80
N ILE A 117 4.33 0.10 -5.66
CA ILE A 117 5.13 0.45 -4.49
C ILE A 117 6.20 -0.60 -4.29
N GLN A 118 7.45 -0.16 -4.17
CA GLN A 118 8.62 -0.99 -3.99
C GLN A 118 9.36 -0.61 -2.71
N PHE A 119 9.75 -1.61 -1.90
CA PHE A 119 10.64 -1.43 -0.75
C PHE A 119 11.93 -2.20 -1.01
N GLY A 120 13.06 -1.48 -1.10
CA GLY A 120 14.32 -2.08 -1.51
C GLY A 120 14.18 -2.72 -2.90
N GLU A 121 14.42 -4.02 -3.00
CA GLU A 121 14.37 -4.78 -4.26
C GLU A 121 13.03 -5.48 -4.51
N TYR A 122 12.07 -5.37 -3.57
CA TYR A 122 10.80 -6.08 -3.63
C TYR A 122 9.67 -5.16 -4.09
N ILE A 123 8.93 -5.58 -5.11
CA ILE A 123 7.66 -4.95 -5.49
C ILE A 123 6.59 -5.51 -4.57
N ILE A 124 5.85 -4.63 -3.88
CA ILE A 124 5.07 -5.05 -2.71
C ILE A 124 3.58 -4.75 -2.88
N ALA A 125 3.22 -3.75 -3.70
CA ALA A 125 1.84 -3.34 -3.87
C ALA A 125 1.55 -2.88 -5.30
N THR A 126 0.35 -3.19 -5.79
CA THR A 126 -0.28 -2.44 -6.88
C THR A 126 -1.56 -1.81 -6.33
N VAL A 127 -1.67 -0.48 -6.43
CA VAL A 127 -2.84 0.22 -5.91
C VAL A 127 -4.02 0.00 -6.87
N VAL A 128 -5.04 -0.72 -6.41
CA VAL A 128 -6.24 -0.99 -7.21
C VAL A 128 -7.42 -0.21 -6.64
N LYS A 129 -8.10 0.59 -7.47
CA LYS A 129 -9.34 1.24 -7.06
C LYS A 129 -10.52 0.31 -7.34
N SER A 130 -11.01 -0.40 -6.33
CA SER A 130 -12.18 -1.25 -6.48
C SER A 130 -13.47 -0.40 -6.54
N PHE A 131 -14.15 -0.46 -7.68
CA PHE A 131 -15.50 0.07 -7.84
C PHE A 131 -16.49 -0.96 -7.29
N VAL A 132 -16.68 -1.00 -5.98
CA VAL A 132 -17.91 -1.59 -5.42
C VAL A 132 -19.04 -0.60 -5.71
N GLN A 133 -19.58 -0.66 -6.93
CA GLN A 133 -20.83 -0.01 -7.31
C GLN A 133 -21.98 -0.90 -6.79
N TRP A 134 -22.72 -0.41 -5.79
CA TRP A 134 -24.18 -0.55 -5.68
C TRP A 134 -24.86 -1.94 -5.59
N PHE A 135 -24.24 -3.01 -5.10
CA PHE A 135 -25.00 -4.26 -4.81
C PHE A 135 -25.64 -4.35 -3.42
N ILE A 136 -25.57 -3.30 -2.59
CA ILE A 136 -26.42 -3.18 -1.37
C ILE A 136 -27.69 -2.38 -1.69
N ILE A 137 -28.34 -2.66 -2.82
CA ILE A 137 -29.76 -2.38 -3.04
C ILE A 137 -30.33 -3.55 -3.84
N LEU A 138 -30.28 -4.76 -3.28
CA LEU A 138 -31.22 -5.84 -3.64
C LEU A 138 -31.16 -7.00 -2.63
N ALA A 139 -31.11 -6.68 -1.35
CA ALA A 139 -31.36 -7.66 -0.30
C ALA A 139 -32.47 -7.11 0.59
N LEU A 140 -33.67 -7.67 0.43
CA LEU A 140 -34.91 -7.48 1.21
C LEU A 140 -35.91 -6.42 0.69
N THR A 141 -36.29 -6.52 -0.59
CA THR A 141 -37.69 -6.86 -0.90
C THR A 141 -37.83 -8.37 -0.98
#